data_AF-A0A5N7IR57-F1
#
_entry.id   AF-A0A5N7IR57-F1
#
_cell.length_a   1.000
_cell.length_b   1.000
_cell.length_c   1.000
_cell.angle_alpha   90.00
_cell.angle_beta   90.00
_cell.angle_gamma   90.00
#
_symmetry.space_group_name_H-M   'P 1'
#
loop_
_entity.id
_entity.type
_entity.pdbx_description
1 polymer ?
#
loop_
_entity_poly.entity_id
_entity_poly.type
_entity_poly.pdbx_seq_one_letter_code
_entity_poly.pdbx_strand_id
1 'polypeptide(L)' 'MNTDELTNRINYLYKKSKEEKLTDEEILEQKELRQKYIDNVKRNFRAQLDTIKKV' A
#
# COMPACT_ATOMS: atom_id res chain seq x y z
N MET A 1 -2.82 -10.01 -6.27
CA MET A 1 -3.16 -8.58 -6.23
C MET A 1 -1.91 -7.80 -6.56
N ASN A 2 -1.93 -7.14 -7.70
CA ASN A 2 -0.80 -6.39 -8.21
C ASN A 2 -0.72 -5.02 -7.52
N THR A 3 0.44 -4.35 -7.63
CA THR A 3 0.67 -3.04 -6.98
C THR A 3 -0.38 -2.00 -7.41
N ASP A 4 -0.84 -2.06 -8.66
CA ASP A 4 -1.85 -1.14 -9.19
C ASP A 4 -3.23 -1.38 -8.56
N GLU A 5 -3.66 -2.64 -8.44
CA GLU A 5 -4.92 -3.00 -7.77
C GLU A 5 -4.90 -2.57 -6.30
N LEU A 6 -3.74 -2.73 -5.63
CA LEU A 6 -3.51 -2.31 -4.26
C LEU A 6 -3.62 -0.80 -4.09
N THR A 7 -2.96 -0.05 -4.98
CA THR A 7 -2.99 1.40 -4.98
C THR A 7 -4.42 1.91 -5.25
N ASN A 8 -5.11 1.32 -6.21
CA ASN A 8 -6.49 1.68 -6.56
C ASN A 8 -7.46 1.44 -5.39
N ARG A 9 -7.35 0.31 -4.69
CA ARG A 9 -8.21 0.03 -3.53
C ARG A 9 -7.92 0.97 -2.35
N ILE A 10 -6.65 1.25 -2.07
CA ILE A 10 -6.26 2.24 -1.04
C ILE A 10 -6.82 3.62 -1.38
N ASN A 11 -6.73 4.05 -2.64
CA ASN A 11 -7.25 5.33 -3.11
C ASN A 11 -8.77 5.40 -3.05
N TYR A 12 -9.45 4.31 -3.41
CA TYR A 12 -10.89 4.19 -3.28
C TYR A 12 -11.34 4.36 -1.82
N LEU A 13 -10.75 3.60 -0.89
CA LEU A 13 -11.07 3.70 0.54
C LEU A 13 -10.71 5.09 1.09
N TYR A 14 -9.64 5.71 0.60
CA TYR A 14 -9.29 7.07 0.98
C TYR A 14 -10.32 8.09 0.50
N LYS A 15 -10.73 8.03 -0.77
CA LYS A 15 -11.78 8.91 -1.30
C LYS A 15 -13.09 8.69 -0.54
N LYS A 16 -13.46 7.43 -0.32
CA LYS A 16 -14.62 7.04 0.49
C LYS A 16 -14.55 7.68 1.87
N SER A 17 -13.41 7.60 2.58
CA SER A 17 -13.21 8.21 3.91
C SER A 17 -13.30 9.74 3.95
N LYS A 18 -13.18 10.41 2.80
CA LYS A 18 -13.29 11.87 2.67
C LYS A 18 -14.71 12.32 2.37
N GLU A 19 -15.44 11.54 1.59
CA GLU A 19 -16.82 11.82 1.22
C GLU A 19 -17.80 11.31 2.29
N GLU A 20 -17.49 10.17 2.90
CA GLU A 20 -18.28 9.48 3.91
C GLU A 20 -17.39 8.83 5.00
N LYS A 21 -18.00 8.30 6.05
CA LYS A 21 -17.26 7.52 7.06
C LYS A 21 -17.03 6.10 6.54
N LEU A 22 -15.82 5.58 6.73
CA LEU A 22 -15.55 4.16 6.54
C LEU A 22 -16.21 3.34 7.65
N THR A 23 -16.63 2.13 7.31
CA THR A 23 -16.99 1.13 8.33
C THR A 23 -15.74 0.62 9.05
N ASP A 24 -15.91 -0.01 10.21
CA ASP A 24 -14.78 -0.58 10.96
C ASP A 24 -14.02 -1.64 10.14
N GLU A 25 -14.75 -2.42 9.33
CA GLU A 25 -14.18 -3.38 8.39
C GLU A 25 -13.32 -2.70 7.33
N GLU A 26 -13.81 -1.59 6.76
CA GLU A 26 -13.07 -0.83 5.74
C GLU A 26 -11.85 -0.11 6.31
N ILE A 27 -11.91 0.34 7.57
CA ILE A 27 -10.76 0.91 8.28
C ILE A 27 -9.68 -0.17 8.46
N LEU A 28 -10.08 -1.37 8.87
CA LEU A 28 -9.17 -2.51 9.02
C LEU A 28 -8.56 -2.89 7.66
N GLU A 29 -9.39 -3.02 6.62
CA GLU A 29 -8.95 -3.29 5.25
C GLU A 29 -7.94 -2.23 4.79
N GLN A 30 -8.27 -0.94 4.94
CA GLN A 30 -7.38 0.15 4.52
C GLN A 30 -6.02 0.07 5.23
N LYS A 31 -5.99 -0.27 6.51
CA LYS A 31 -4.76 -0.42 7.29
C LYS A 31 -3.92 -1.60 6.79
N GLU A 32 -4.53 -2.75 6.57
CA GLU A 32 -3.85 -3.94 6.05
C GLU A 32 -3.27 -3.71 4.65
N LEU A 33 -4.05 -3.06 3.77
CA LEU A 33 -3.60 -2.74 2.42
C LEU A 33 -2.42 -1.76 2.43
N ARG A 34 -2.46 -0.73 3.29
CA ARG A 34 -1.33 0.21 3.45
C ARG A 34 -0.07 -0.48 3.96
N GLN A 35 -0.21 -1.38 4.94
CA GLN A 35 0.92 -2.15 5.45
C GLN A 35 1.55 -3.01 4.34
N LYS A 36 0.72 -3.73 3.59
CA LYS A 36 1.15 -4.55 2.46
C LYS A 36 1.86 -3.73 1.38
N TYR A 37 1.37 -2.52 1.08
CA TYR A 37 2.00 -1.61 0.13
C TYR A 37 3.40 -1.20 0.60
N ILE A 38 3.54 -0.79 1.86
CA ILE A 38 4.81 -0.40 2.45
C ILE A 38 5.81 -1.56 2.43
N ASP A 39 5.38 -2.77 2.74
CA ASP A 39 6.26 -3.94 2.74
C ASP A 39 6.73 -4.32 1.33
N ASN A 40 5.86 -4.18 0.34
CA ASN A 40 6.24 -4.34 -1.07
C ASN A 40 7.27 -3.28 -1.49
N VAL A 41 7.04 -2.01 -1.14
CA VAL A 41 7.98 -0.92 -1.44
C VAL A 41 9.32 -1.14 -0.75
N LYS A 42 9.34 -1.51 0.54
CA LYS A 42 10.57 -1.82 1.29
C LYS A 42 11.34 -2.98 0.65
N ARG A 43 10.65 -4.03 0.23
CA ARG A 43 11.27 -5.19 -0.44
C ARG A 43 11.92 -4.78 -1.76
N ASN A 44 11.19 -4.04 -2.59
CA ASN A 44 11.69 -3.55 -3.88
C ASN A 44 12.89 -2.62 -3.68
N PHE A 45 12.85 -1.75 -2.67
CA PHE A 45 13.95 -0.85 -2.36
C PHE A 45 15.20 -1.59 -1.88
N ARG A 46 15.06 -2.58 -0.99
CA ARG A 46 16.20 -3.44 -0.58
C ARG A 46 16.83 -4.15 -1.77
N ALA A 47 16.01 -4.73 -2.66
CA ALA A 47 16.51 -5.37 -3.86
C ALA A 47 17.28 -4.38 -4.77
N GLN A 48 16.80 -3.14 -4.90
CA GLN A 48 17.54 -2.10 -5.62
C GLN A 48 18.87 -1.77 -4.94
N LEU A 49 18.91 -1.66 -3.60
CA LEU A 49 20.15 -1.42 -2.88
C LEU A 49 21.17 -2.56 -3.04
N ASP A 50 20.72 -3.83 -3.02
CA ASP A 50 21.58 -4.99 -3.22
C ASP A 50 22.21 -5.02 -4.63
N THR A 51 21.55 -4.39 -5.62
CA THR A 51 22.09 -4.25 -6.99
C THR A 51 23.13 -3.15 -7.12
N ILE A 52 23.21 -2.23 -6.16
CA ILE A 52 24.24 -1.19 -6.13
C ILE A 52 25.54 -1.83 -5.61
N LYS A 53 26.37 -2.31 -6.53
CA LYS A 53 27.75 -2.72 -6.19
C LYS A 53 28.49 -1.52 -5.59
N LYS A 54 29.12 -1.73 -4.43
CA LYS A 54 30.20 -0.86 -3.94
C LYS A 54 31.27 -0.79 -5.03
N VAL A 55 31.38 0.37 -5.68
CA VAL A 55 32.52 0.75 -6.51
C VAL A 55 33.68 1.13 -5.58
#